data_AF-A0A6G4W9Z5-F1
#
_entry.id   AF-A0A6G4W9Z5-F1
#
_cell.length_a   1.000
_cell.length_b   1.000
_cell.length_c   1.000
_cell.angle_alpha   90.00
_cell.angle_beta   90.00
_cell.angle_gamma   90.00
#
_symmetry.space_group_name_H-M   'P 1'
#
loop_
_entity.id
_entity.type
_entity.pdbx_description
1 polymer ?
#
loop_
_entity_poly.entity_id
_entity_poly.type
_entity_poly.pdbx_seq_one_letter_code
_entity_poly.pdbx_strand_id
1 'polypeptide(L)'
;MGAINLADNEKRSIEAIDEGNLTKLIDEAIWQENPVPLYGLSLSSCGSDVAGKLSYFEAALRECRAAKSAKKREETGTRAKHAGNELAFAFRSLKRRMEIEEQESQLFYVEDHIYTPHSFTKNIEVRVSYRWRRTVEDTWAHGRITFHHQANPHPAYMQPRPKRKPSAAQQARDLQDELCRTWEHLKDMALYTLRDYFRDGGDGSKIPETFKARTDSYTGDLNNRCAEFWHEKT
;
A
#
# COMPACT_ATOMS: atom_id res chain seq x y z
N MET A 1 -1.31 7.58 5.24
CA MET A 1 -2.15 6.62 4.53
C MET A 1 -2.25 5.36 5.37
N GLY A 2 -3.43 4.74 5.40
CA GLY A 2 -3.57 3.38 5.92
C GLY A 2 -2.85 2.40 5.00
N ALA A 3 -2.29 1.33 5.56
CA ALA A 3 -1.61 0.30 4.75
C ALA A 3 -2.60 -0.51 3.91
N ILE A 4 -3.85 -0.63 4.37
CA ILE A 4 -4.90 -1.40 3.69
C ILE A 4 -6.15 -0.57 3.40
N ASN A 5 -6.46 0.43 4.21
CA ASN A 5 -7.66 1.26 4.06
C ASN A 5 -7.31 2.61 3.42
N LEU A 6 -8.12 3.04 2.45
CA LEU A 6 -8.06 4.41 1.93
C LEU A 6 -8.50 5.42 2.98
N ALA A 7 -7.83 6.57 3.03
CA ALA A 7 -8.19 7.63 3.96
C ALA A 7 -9.48 8.35 3.52
N ASP A 8 -10.27 8.86 4.47
CA ASP A 8 -11.58 9.48 4.18
C ASP A 8 -11.49 10.65 3.19
N ASN A 9 -10.41 11.43 3.24
CA ASN A 9 -10.16 12.51 2.29
C ASN A 9 -9.87 12.00 0.87
N GLU A 10 -9.17 10.88 0.75
CA GLU A 10 -8.91 10.22 -0.53
C GLU A 10 -10.23 9.70 -1.11
N LYS A 11 -11.05 9.00 -0.32
CA LYS A 11 -12.37 8.50 -0.73
C LYS A 11 -13.27 9.61 -1.28
N ARG A 12 -13.42 10.72 -0.53
CA ARG A 12 -14.21 11.88 -0.98
C ARG A 12 -13.69 12.49 -2.29
N SER A 13 -12.38 12.54 -2.46
CA SER A 13 -11.76 13.09 -3.68
C SER A 13 -12.02 12.18 -4.88
N ILE A 14 -12.02 10.86 -4.68
CA ILE A 14 -12.29 9.86 -5.72
C ILE A 14 -13.79 9.88 -6.11
N GLU A 15 -14.70 9.93 -5.13
CA GLU A 15 -16.15 9.98 -5.35
C GLU A 15 -16.57 11.21 -6.17
N ALA A 16 -15.92 12.35 -5.96
CA ALA A 16 -16.22 13.59 -6.66
C ALA A 16 -15.87 13.56 -8.16
N ILE A 17 -15.07 12.60 -8.61
CA ILE A 17 -14.57 12.52 -9.98
C ILE A 17 -15.31 11.43 -10.76
N ASP A 18 -16.00 11.86 -11.82
CA ASP A 18 -16.54 10.94 -12.83
C ASP A 18 -15.43 10.40 -13.73
N GLU A 19 -15.38 9.09 -13.90
CA GLU A 19 -14.33 8.41 -14.67
C GLU A 19 -14.44 8.72 -16.17
N GLY A 20 -15.67 8.82 -16.68
CA GLY A 20 -15.92 9.17 -18.07
C GLY A 20 -15.49 10.60 -18.38
N ASN A 21 -15.74 11.52 -17.45
CA ASN A 21 -15.27 12.90 -17.53
C ASN A 21 -13.74 12.98 -17.49
N LEU A 22 -13.08 12.23 -16.61
CA LEU A 22 -11.62 12.20 -16.54
C LEU A 22 -10.99 11.79 -17.88
N THR A 23 -11.52 10.74 -18.52
CA THR A 23 -10.98 10.25 -19.80
C THR A 23 -11.14 11.31 -20.90
N LYS A 24 -12.30 11.99 -20.95
CA LYS A 24 -12.54 13.09 -21.90
C LYS A 24 -11.57 14.26 -21.68
N LEU A 25 -11.32 14.64 -20.43
CA LEU A 25 -10.39 15.72 -20.10
C LEU A 25 -8.94 15.36 -20.40
N ILE A 26 -8.56 14.08 -20.29
CA ILE A 26 -7.25 13.59 -20.73
C ILE A 26 -7.11 13.72 -22.25
N ASP A 27 -8.12 13.29 -23.01
CA ASP A 27 -8.12 13.42 -24.47
C ASP A 27 -8.07 14.88 -24.92
N GLU A 28 -8.81 15.76 -24.24
CA GLU A 28 -8.78 17.20 -24.46
C GLU A 28 -7.40 17.79 -24.13
N ALA A 29 -6.80 17.41 -23.01
CA ALA A 29 -5.46 17.85 -22.62
C ALA A 29 -4.38 17.41 -23.61
N ILE A 30 -4.52 16.22 -24.20
CA ILE A 30 -3.63 15.74 -25.28
C ILE A 30 -3.83 16.58 -26.54
N TRP A 31 -5.08 16.86 -26.92
CA TRP A 31 -5.39 17.66 -28.10
C TRP A 31 -4.90 19.11 -27.98
N GLN A 32 -5.02 19.71 -26.80
CA GLN A 32 -4.55 21.07 -26.51
C GLN A 32 -3.05 21.12 -26.14
N GLU A 33 -2.39 19.98 -25.98
CA GLU A 33 -1.04 19.83 -25.44
C GLU A 33 -0.84 20.59 -24.10
N ASN A 34 -1.90 20.62 -23.27
CA ASN A 34 -1.98 21.46 -22.08
C ASN A 34 -2.78 20.77 -20.96
N PRO A 35 -2.23 20.68 -19.73
CA PRO A 35 -2.93 20.04 -18.60
C PRO A 35 -4.04 20.87 -17.96
N VAL A 36 -4.28 22.12 -18.37
CA VAL A 36 -5.33 23.00 -17.80
C VAL A 36 -6.70 22.34 -17.61
N PRO A 37 -7.22 21.51 -18.54
CA PRO A 37 -8.51 20.83 -18.36
C PRO A 37 -8.56 19.93 -17.10
N LEU A 38 -7.42 19.45 -16.60
CA LEU A 38 -7.34 18.56 -15.44
C LEU A 38 -7.26 19.30 -14.10
N TYR A 39 -6.92 20.58 -14.07
CA TYR A 39 -6.75 21.33 -12.81
C TYR A 39 -8.05 21.53 -12.01
N GLY A 40 -9.21 21.37 -12.67
CA GLY A 40 -10.50 21.34 -11.98
C GLY A 40 -10.73 20.05 -11.18
N LEU A 41 -9.93 19.01 -11.40
CA LEU A 41 -10.01 17.74 -10.70
C LEU A 41 -8.96 17.66 -9.60
N SER A 42 -9.37 17.28 -8.38
CA SER A 42 -8.45 17.07 -7.25
C SER A 42 -7.69 15.74 -7.33
N LEU A 43 -7.14 15.41 -8.50
CA LEU A 43 -6.42 14.16 -8.78
C LEU A 43 -5.19 13.97 -7.88
N SER A 44 -4.51 15.07 -7.52
CA SER A 44 -3.39 15.06 -6.58
C SER A 44 -3.78 14.61 -5.16
N SER A 45 -5.06 14.74 -4.81
CA SER A 45 -5.60 14.37 -3.49
C SER A 45 -6.21 12.97 -3.46
N CYS A 46 -6.27 12.27 -4.61
CA CYS A 46 -6.81 10.92 -4.68
C CYS A 46 -5.82 9.88 -4.13
N GLY A 47 -4.52 10.16 -4.15
CA GLY A 47 -3.49 9.25 -3.62
C GLY A 47 -2.15 9.46 -4.33
N SER A 48 -1.07 8.92 -3.74
CA SER A 48 0.29 9.14 -4.24
C SER A 48 0.54 8.56 -5.64
N ASP A 49 -0.07 7.42 -5.96
CA ASP A 49 0.08 6.78 -7.28
C ASP A 49 -0.57 7.64 -8.37
N VAL A 50 -1.82 8.07 -8.18
CA VAL A 50 -2.53 8.97 -9.12
C VAL A 50 -1.79 10.30 -9.25
N ALA A 51 -1.33 10.89 -8.13
CA ALA A 51 -0.55 12.12 -8.15
C ALA A 51 0.77 11.95 -8.94
N GLY A 52 1.46 10.83 -8.76
CA GLY A 52 2.67 10.51 -9.52
C GLY A 52 2.41 10.36 -11.02
N LYS A 53 1.33 9.66 -11.40
CA LYS A 53 0.91 9.50 -12.80
C LYS A 53 0.48 10.83 -13.43
N LEU A 54 -0.17 11.71 -12.67
CA LEU A 54 -0.52 13.06 -13.11
C LEU A 54 0.75 13.87 -13.44
N SER A 55 1.71 13.91 -12.52
CA SER A 55 2.98 14.62 -12.75
C SER A 55 3.74 14.06 -13.96
N TYR A 56 3.71 12.74 -14.18
CA TYR A 56 4.31 12.11 -15.36
C TYR A 56 3.60 12.52 -16.66
N PHE A 57 2.27 12.56 -16.66
CA PHE A 57 1.47 13.01 -17.80
C PHE A 57 1.74 14.49 -18.13
N GLU A 58 1.78 15.36 -17.12
CA GLU A 58 2.11 16.78 -17.29
C GLU A 58 3.53 17.00 -17.87
N ALA A 59 4.49 16.17 -17.48
CA ALA A 59 5.82 16.19 -18.08
C ALA A 59 5.79 15.77 -19.57
N ALA A 60 5.05 14.70 -19.90
CA ALA A 60 4.90 14.23 -21.27
C ALA A 60 4.23 15.27 -22.19
N LEU A 61 3.21 15.99 -21.70
CA LEU A 61 2.58 17.08 -22.46
C LEU A 61 3.54 18.24 -22.72
N ARG A 62 4.35 18.63 -21.72
CA ARG A 62 5.37 19.68 -21.88
C ARG A 62 6.43 19.29 -22.93
N GLU A 63 6.87 18.03 -22.92
CA GLU A 63 7.78 17.50 -23.94
C GLU A 63 7.15 17.50 -25.34
N CYS A 64 5.86 17.15 -25.44
CA CYS A 64 5.11 17.21 -26.70
C CYS A 64 5.09 18.62 -27.28
N ARG A 65 4.71 19.59 -26.46
CA ARG A 65 4.65 21.00 -26.84
C ARG A 65 6.00 21.59 -27.24
N ALA A 66 7.08 21.16 -26.59
CA ALA A 66 8.44 21.62 -26.88
C ALA A 66 9.04 21.00 -28.15
N ALA A 67 8.51 19.88 -28.64
CA ALA A 67 9.02 19.18 -29.81
C ALA A 67 8.77 20.01 -31.10
N LYS A 68 9.84 20.19 -31.89
CA LYS A 68 9.82 21.01 -33.12
C LYS A 68 9.81 20.18 -34.40
N SER A 69 10.38 18.97 -34.39
CA SER A 69 10.39 18.10 -35.57
C SER A 69 9.18 17.18 -35.59
N ALA A 70 8.69 16.85 -36.79
CA ALA A 70 7.53 15.98 -36.97
C ALA A 70 7.72 14.62 -36.30
N LYS A 71 8.88 13.97 -36.51
CA LYS A 71 9.24 12.71 -35.85
C LYS A 71 9.20 12.83 -34.33
N LYS A 72 9.76 13.91 -33.77
CA LYS A 72 9.80 14.07 -32.32
C LYS A 72 8.42 14.32 -31.74
N ARG A 73 7.55 15.08 -32.43
CA ARG A 73 6.15 15.30 -32.04
C ARG A 73 5.33 14.02 -32.05
N GLU A 74 5.54 13.15 -33.02
CA GLU A 74 4.86 11.86 -33.07
C GLU A 74 5.27 10.95 -31.90
N GLU A 75 6.57 10.88 -31.62
CA GLU A 75 7.11 10.13 -30.47
C GLU A 75 6.57 10.67 -29.12
N THR A 76 6.65 11.98 -28.90
CA THR A 76 6.19 12.61 -27.65
C THR A 76 4.68 12.60 -27.52
N GLY A 77 3.94 12.72 -28.62
CA GLY A 77 2.48 12.57 -28.64
C GLY A 77 2.03 11.15 -28.29
N THR A 78 2.73 10.13 -28.78
CA THR A 78 2.50 8.73 -28.38
C THR A 78 2.79 8.53 -26.89
N ARG A 79 3.86 9.14 -26.38
CA ARG A 79 4.19 9.11 -24.95
C ARG A 79 3.13 9.80 -24.09
N ALA A 80 2.62 10.96 -24.51
CA ALA A 80 1.56 11.68 -23.80
C ALA A 80 0.27 10.84 -23.75
N LYS A 81 -0.13 10.21 -24.86
CA LYS A 81 -1.26 9.27 -24.89
C LYS A 81 -1.06 8.11 -23.92
N HIS A 82 0.13 7.50 -23.91
CA HIS A 82 0.43 6.42 -22.98
C HIS A 82 0.34 6.88 -21.52
N ALA A 83 0.94 8.02 -21.18
CA ALA A 83 0.89 8.58 -19.83
C ALA A 83 -0.53 8.94 -19.39
N GLY A 84 -1.37 9.46 -20.31
CA GLY A 84 -2.79 9.71 -20.06
C GLY A 84 -3.56 8.42 -19.77
N ASN A 85 -3.33 7.36 -20.55
CA ASN A 85 -3.92 6.04 -20.30
C ASN A 85 -3.46 5.45 -18.96
N GLU A 86 -2.20 5.62 -18.58
CA GLU A 86 -1.72 5.18 -17.26
C GLU A 86 -2.41 5.94 -16.12
N LEU A 87 -2.61 7.25 -16.26
CA LEU A 87 -3.35 8.06 -15.29
C LEU A 87 -4.81 7.59 -15.16
N ALA A 88 -5.51 7.41 -16.28
CA ALA A 88 -6.87 6.91 -16.30
C ALA A 88 -6.98 5.52 -15.67
N PHE A 89 -6.03 4.63 -15.97
CA PHE A 89 -5.97 3.29 -15.38
C PHE A 89 -5.72 3.32 -13.88
N ALA A 90 -4.75 4.12 -13.42
CA ALA A 90 -4.46 4.29 -11.99
C ALA A 90 -5.70 4.80 -11.23
N PHE A 91 -6.38 5.80 -11.76
CA PHE A 91 -7.61 6.32 -11.18
C PHE A 91 -8.73 5.27 -11.14
N ARG A 92 -8.99 4.56 -12.25
CA ARG A 92 -10.00 3.48 -12.30
C ARG A 92 -9.70 2.37 -11.29
N SER A 93 -8.44 1.95 -11.21
CA SER A 93 -8.00 0.93 -10.26
C SER A 93 -8.28 1.36 -8.82
N LEU A 94 -7.98 2.63 -8.51
CA LEU A 94 -8.22 3.21 -7.20
C LEU A 94 -9.70 3.35 -6.86
N LYS A 95 -10.53 3.79 -7.82
CA LYS A 95 -11.98 3.87 -7.67
C LYS A 95 -12.60 2.50 -7.41
N ARG A 96 -12.21 1.49 -8.17
CA ARG A 96 -12.64 0.10 -7.95
C ARG A 96 -12.22 -0.41 -6.56
N ARG A 97 -11.00 -0.09 -6.12
CA ARG A 97 -10.53 -0.44 -4.77
C ARG A 97 -11.40 0.21 -3.71
N MET A 98 -11.76 1.49 -3.86
CA MET A 98 -12.64 2.20 -2.93
C MET A 98 -14.02 1.53 -2.84
N GLU A 99 -14.63 1.18 -3.97
CA GLU A 99 -15.94 0.50 -4.01
C GLU A 99 -15.90 -0.87 -3.31
N ILE A 100 -14.82 -1.64 -3.53
CA ILE A 100 -14.60 -2.92 -2.84
C ILE A 100 -14.43 -2.70 -1.33
N GLU A 101 -13.61 -1.74 -0.91
CA GLU A 101 -13.42 -1.41 0.51
C GLU A 101 -14.72 -0.95 1.17
N GLU A 102 -15.58 -0.21 0.45
CA GLU A 102 -16.88 0.22 0.97
C GLU A 102 -17.80 -0.98 1.21
N GLN A 103 -17.87 -1.91 0.24
CA GLN A 103 -18.64 -3.15 0.39
C GLN A 103 -18.10 -4.02 1.53
N GLU A 104 -16.78 -4.21 1.60
CA GLU A 104 -16.12 -4.97 2.66
C GLU A 104 -16.35 -4.35 4.05
N SER A 105 -16.29 -3.02 4.14
CA SER A 105 -16.49 -2.27 5.39
C SER A 105 -17.88 -2.44 6.00
N GLN A 106 -18.85 -2.93 5.21
CA GLN A 106 -20.16 -3.30 5.72
C GLN A 106 -20.14 -4.58 6.53
N LEU A 107 -19.17 -5.48 6.36
CA LEU A 107 -19.11 -6.79 7.02
C LEU A 107 -17.91 -6.92 7.95
N PHE A 108 -16.76 -6.35 7.59
CA PHE A 108 -15.57 -6.39 8.41
C PHE A 108 -14.74 -5.12 8.26
N TYR A 109 -13.92 -4.82 9.26
CA TYR A 109 -12.96 -3.73 9.19
C TYR A 109 -11.74 -4.09 10.03
N VAL A 110 -10.56 -4.00 9.41
CA VAL A 110 -9.27 -4.24 10.05
C VAL A 110 -8.63 -2.87 10.31
N GLU A 111 -8.30 -2.60 11.57
CA GLU A 111 -7.67 -1.35 11.96
C GLU A 111 -6.20 -1.34 11.55
N ASP A 112 -5.84 -0.46 10.63
CA ASP A 112 -4.50 -0.38 10.05
C ASP A 112 -3.67 0.80 10.58
N HIS A 113 -4.24 1.56 11.50
CA HIS A 113 -3.55 2.60 12.23
C HIS A 113 -2.81 2.03 13.44
N ILE A 114 -1.74 1.29 13.17
CA ILE A 114 -0.89 0.69 14.20
C ILE A 114 0.24 1.65 14.54
N TYR A 115 0.32 2.06 15.80
CA TYR A 115 1.36 2.95 16.29
C TYR A 115 2.74 2.30 16.22
N THR A 116 3.68 2.96 15.52
CA THR A 116 5.08 2.51 15.46
C THR A 116 5.77 2.70 16.81
N PRO A 117 6.32 1.64 17.43
CA PRO A 117 7.09 1.75 18.66
C PRO A 117 8.27 2.72 18.54
N HIS A 118 8.60 3.41 19.63
CA HIS A 118 9.76 4.32 19.68
C HIS A 118 11.12 3.62 19.60
N SER A 119 11.18 2.35 19.98
CA SER A 119 12.38 1.53 19.96
C SER A 119 12.01 0.08 19.75
N PHE A 120 12.84 -0.66 19.01
CA PHE A 120 12.59 -2.06 18.70
C PHE A 120 13.50 -2.98 19.50
N THR A 121 12.95 -4.12 19.91
CA THR A 121 13.72 -5.23 20.47
C THR A 121 13.71 -6.40 19.50
N LYS A 122 14.53 -7.43 19.77
CA LYS A 122 14.50 -8.66 18.97
C LYS A 122 13.16 -9.39 19.04
N ASN A 123 12.37 -9.15 20.09
CA ASN A 123 11.01 -9.64 20.19
C ASN A 123 10.10 -8.56 19.58
N ILE A 124 9.70 -8.80 18.33
CA ILE A 124 8.85 -7.93 17.56
C ILE A 124 7.40 -8.36 17.80
N GLU A 125 6.57 -7.39 18.16
CA GLU A 125 5.15 -7.60 18.40
C GLU A 125 4.34 -6.62 17.56
N VAL A 126 3.32 -7.16 16.87
CA VAL A 126 2.35 -6.36 16.12
C VAL A 126 0.96 -6.78 16.60
N ARG A 127 0.23 -5.81 17.14
CA ARG A 127 -1.16 -6.01 17.54
C ARG A 127 -2.08 -5.38 16.52
N VAL A 128 -3.03 -6.16 16.04
CA VAL A 128 -4.06 -5.71 15.10
C VAL A 128 -5.44 -5.90 15.72
N SER A 129 -6.23 -4.84 15.71
CA SER A 129 -7.63 -4.88 16.10
C SER A 129 -8.50 -5.02 14.86
N TYR A 130 -9.63 -5.70 14.99
CA TYR A 130 -10.59 -5.85 13.90
C TYR A 130 -12.01 -5.94 14.45
N ARG A 131 -12.97 -5.66 13.58
CA ARG A 131 -14.40 -5.86 13.83
C ARG A 131 -15.02 -6.61 12.67
N TRP A 132 -16.00 -7.45 12.95
CA TRP A 132 -16.72 -8.21 11.93
C TRP A 132 -18.17 -8.45 12.34
N ARG A 133 -19.01 -8.78 11.36
CA ARG A 133 -20.39 -9.24 11.53
C ARG A 133 -20.79 -10.09 10.33
N ARG A 134 -21.81 -10.93 10.47
CA ARG A 134 -22.23 -11.86 9.40
C ARG A 134 -23.14 -11.19 8.38
N THR A 135 -24.02 -10.31 8.85
CA THR A 135 -24.96 -9.55 8.02
C THR A 135 -24.92 -8.06 8.39
N VAL A 136 -25.54 -7.22 7.56
CA VAL A 136 -25.55 -5.76 7.76
C VAL A 136 -26.43 -5.37 8.96
N GLU A 137 -27.35 -6.24 9.35
CA GLU A 137 -28.28 -6.09 10.47
C GLU A 137 -27.67 -6.55 11.80
N ASP A 138 -26.64 -7.39 11.75
CA ASP A 138 -25.98 -7.92 12.94
C ASP A 138 -25.19 -6.84 13.70
N THR A 139 -25.08 -7.04 15.00
CA THR A 139 -24.20 -6.23 15.86
C THR A 139 -22.74 -6.57 15.57
N TRP A 140 -21.89 -5.54 15.56
CA TRP A 140 -20.45 -5.71 15.39
C TRP A 140 -19.84 -6.53 16.53
N ALA A 141 -19.14 -7.60 16.17
CA ALA A 141 -18.20 -8.28 17.05
C ALA A 141 -16.81 -7.64 16.91
N HIS A 142 -16.03 -7.71 17.99
CA HIS A 142 -14.71 -7.11 18.09
C HIS A 142 -13.68 -8.15 18.50
N GLY A 143 -12.48 -8.03 17.95
CA GLY A 143 -11.40 -8.97 18.19
C GLY A 143 -10.06 -8.29 18.06
N ARG A 144 -9.04 -8.99 18.56
CA ARG A 144 -7.65 -8.57 18.47
C ARG A 144 -6.78 -9.80 18.30
N ILE A 145 -5.70 -9.64 17.54
CA ILE A 145 -4.65 -10.64 17.40
C ILE A 145 -3.30 -9.97 17.62
N THR A 146 -2.41 -10.67 18.32
CA THR A 146 -1.01 -10.26 18.50
C THR A 146 -0.10 -11.22 17.75
N PHE A 147 0.61 -10.69 16.77
CA PHE A 147 1.66 -11.40 16.04
C PHE A 147 2.99 -11.23 16.76
N HIS A 148 3.65 -12.34 17.05
CA HIS A 148 4.98 -12.37 17.65
C HIS A 148 6.01 -12.89 16.64
N HIS A 149 7.14 -12.18 16.50
CA HIS A 149 8.28 -12.63 15.73
C HIS A 149 9.57 -12.40 16.51
N GLN A 150 10.47 -13.37 16.48
CA GLN A 150 11.81 -13.22 17.04
C GLN A 150 12.77 -12.91 15.90
N ALA A 151 13.15 -11.64 15.78
CA ALA A 151 14.08 -11.19 14.76
C ALA A 151 15.49 -11.70 15.07
N ASN A 152 16.09 -12.34 14.08
CA ASN A 152 17.49 -12.72 14.06
C ASN A 152 18.23 -11.76 13.12
N PRO A 153 18.66 -10.57 13.61
CA PRO A 153 19.38 -9.61 12.79
C PRO A 153 20.61 -10.30 12.18
N HIS A 154 20.81 -10.09 10.89
CA HIS A 154 21.74 -10.88 10.09
C HIS A 154 23.13 -10.97 10.76
N PRO A 155 23.75 -12.16 10.83
CA PRO A 155 25.07 -12.27 11.43
C PRO A 155 26.09 -11.41 10.69
N ALA A 156 26.93 -10.69 11.44
CA ALA A 156 27.92 -9.74 10.90
C ALA A 156 28.89 -10.33 9.86
N TYR A 157 28.99 -11.66 9.74
CA TYR A 157 29.83 -12.34 8.74
C TYR A 157 29.21 -12.39 7.33
N MET A 158 27.90 -12.16 7.18
CA MET A 158 27.22 -12.07 5.88
C MET A 158 27.26 -10.65 5.28
N GLN A 159 27.65 -9.65 6.06
CA GLN A 159 27.79 -8.28 5.57
C GLN A 159 29.19 -8.03 5.00
N PRO A 160 29.31 -7.25 3.91
CA PRO A 160 30.61 -6.85 3.39
C PRO A 160 31.41 -6.17 4.50
N ARG A 161 32.61 -6.65 4.77
CA ARG A 161 33.44 -6.08 5.84
C ARG A 161 33.68 -4.60 5.54
N PRO A 162 33.23 -3.68 6.41
CA PRO A 162 33.38 -2.27 6.15
C PRO A 162 34.88 -1.91 6.15
N LYS A 163 35.31 -1.06 5.21
CA LYS A 163 36.71 -0.59 5.12
C LYS A 163 37.19 0.11 6.39
N ARG A 164 36.28 0.60 7.23
CA ARG A 164 36.53 1.23 8.52
C ARG A 164 35.60 0.63 9.57
N LYS A 165 36.11 0.33 10.77
CA LYS A 165 35.29 -0.20 11.87
C LYS A 165 34.16 0.79 12.20
N PRO A 166 32.88 0.40 12.09
CA PRO A 166 31.77 1.27 12.48
C PRO A 166 31.84 1.56 13.98
N SER A 167 31.38 2.74 14.38
CA SER A 167 31.28 3.10 15.80
C SER A 167 30.16 2.30 16.46
N ALA A 168 30.21 2.14 17.79
CA ALA A 168 29.12 1.51 18.53
C ALA A 168 27.77 2.21 18.30
N ALA A 169 27.80 3.54 18.15
CA ALA A 169 26.61 4.33 17.82
C ALA A 169 26.05 4.01 16.43
N GLN A 170 26.92 3.80 15.43
CA GLN A 170 26.47 3.41 14.09
C GLN A 170 25.87 2.00 14.10
N GLN A 171 26.53 1.04 14.76
CA GLN A 171 26.02 -0.33 14.88
C GLN A 171 24.65 -0.39 15.58
N ALA A 172 24.45 0.44 16.62
CA ALA A 172 23.16 0.53 17.30
C ALA A 172 22.06 1.11 16.41
N ARG A 173 22.39 2.11 15.56
CA ARG A 173 21.46 2.66 14.57
C ARG A 173 21.11 1.66 13.50
N ASP A 174 22.10 1.01 12.90
CA ASP A 174 21.89 0.01 11.84
C ASP A 174 21.00 -1.14 12.35
N LEU A 175 21.20 -1.59 13.60
CA LEU A 175 20.36 -2.60 14.24
C LEU A 175 18.92 -2.11 14.45
N GLN A 176 18.72 -0.86 14.91
CA GLN A 176 17.38 -0.30 15.07
C GLN A 176 16.68 -0.15 13.72
N ASP A 177 17.39 0.26 12.68
CA ASP A 177 16.85 0.39 11.32
C ASP A 177 16.43 -0.98 10.76
N GLU A 178 17.23 -2.03 10.98
CA GLU A 178 16.90 -3.41 10.58
C GLU A 178 15.67 -3.94 11.33
N LEU A 179 15.61 -3.74 12.65
CA LEU A 179 14.46 -4.15 13.47
C LEU A 179 13.19 -3.37 13.09
N CYS A 180 13.32 -2.08 12.78
CA CYS A 180 12.21 -1.23 12.31
C CYS A 180 11.63 -1.78 11.01
N ARG A 181 12.48 -2.06 9.99
CA ARG A 181 12.05 -2.66 8.72
C ARG A 181 11.38 -4.02 8.92
N THR A 182 11.92 -4.83 9.81
CA THR A 182 11.34 -6.15 10.13
C THR A 182 9.96 -6.01 10.79
N TRP A 183 9.81 -5.04 11.69
CA TRP A 183 8.51 -4.73 12.30
C TRP A 183 7.50 -4.20 11.28
N GLU A 184 7.91 -3.28 10.39
CA GLU A 184 7.06 -2.77 9.30
C GLU A 184 6.59 -3.89 8.38
N HIS A 185 7.50 -4.80 8.01
CA HIS A 185 7.17 -5.95 7.18
C HIS A 185 6.19 -6.90 7.89
N LEU A 186 6.41 -7.21 9.17
CA LEU A 186 5.46 -8.01 9.96
C LEU A 186 4.09 -7.34 10.06
N LYS A 187 4.06 -6.02 10.26
CA LYS A 187 2.83 -5.22 10.33
C LYS A 187 2.04 -5.33 9.04
N ASP A 188 2.68 -5.10 7.90
CA ASP A 188 2.01 -5.16 6.61
C ASP A 188 1.46 -6.57 6.34
N MET A 189 2.25 -7.61 6.60
CA MET A 189 1.78 -9.00 6.47
C MET A 189 0.58 -9.30 7.37
N ALA A 190 0.62 -8.91 8.65
CA ALA A 190 -0.48 -9.13 9.59
C ALA A 190 -1.78 -8.48 9.10
N LEU A 191 -1.69 -7.25 8.59
CA LEU A 191 -2.83 -6.50 8.05
C LEU A 191 -3.41 -7.14 6.79
N TYR A 192 -2.56 -7.47 5.81
CA TYR A 192 -3.00 -8.12 4.57
C TYR A 192 -3.60 -9.50 4.83
N THR A 193 -2.98 -10.27 5.71
CA THR A 193 -3.44 -11.60 6.11
C THR A 193 -4.84 -11.52 6.74
N LEU A 194 -5.07 -10.62 7.70
CA LEU A 194 -6.41 -10.48 8.29
C LEU A 194 -7.46 -10.03 7.27
N ARG A 195 -7.12 -9.08 6.41
CA ARG A 195 -8.03 -8.62 5.35
C ARG A 195 -8.42 -9.78 4.42
N ASP A 196 -7.43 -10.55 3.97
CA ASP A 196 -7.65 -11.64 3.02
C ASP A 196 -8.43 -12.79 3.69
N TYR A 197 -8.23 -13.06 4.98
CA TYR A 197 -9.06 -14.00 5.76
C TYR A 197 -10.55 -13.65 5.73
N PHE A 198 -10.88 -12.37 5.96
CA PHE A 198 -12.26 -11.93 5.96
C PHE A 198 -12.85 -11.89 4.55
N ARG A 199 -12.05 -11.53 3.53
CA ARG A 199 -12.44 -11.61 2.12
C ARG A 199 -12.83 -13.03 1.69
N ASP A 200 -12.11 -14.02 2.20
CA ASP A 200 -12.39 -15.44 1.95
C ASP A 200 -13.58 -15.99 2.77
N GLY A 201 -14.29 -15.12 3.52
CA GLY A 201 -15.45 -15.49 4.33
C GLY A 201 -15.09 -16.10 5.70
N GLY A 202 -13.88 -15.85 6.18
CA GLY A 202 -13.42 -16.27 7.50
C GLY A 202 -14.27 -15.70 8.65
N ASP A 203 -14.47 -16.49 9.70
CA ASP A 203 -15.18 -16.04 10.91
C ASP A 203 -14.17 -15.46 11.91
N GLY A 204 -14.32 -14.18 12.26
CA GLY A 204 -13.43 -13.51 13.19
C GLY A 204 -13.35 -14.19 14.56
N SER A 205 -14.36 -14.99 14.95
CA SER A 205 -14.32 -15.74 16.21
C SER A 205 -13.30 -16.88 16.22
N LYS A 206 -12.79 -17.29 15.05
CA LYS A 206 -11.80 -18.36 14.89
C LYS A 206 -10.37 -17.83 14.83
N ILE A 207 -10.19 -16.51 14.83
CA ILE A 207 -8.87 -15.88 14.83
C ILE A 207 -8.28 -16.03 16.24
N PRO A 208 -7.06 -16.57 16.37
CA PRO A 208 -6.43 -16.73 17.68
C PRO A 208 -6.06 -15.36 18.28
N GLU A 209 -6.05 -15.27 19.62
CA GLU A 209 -5.60 -14.04 20.30
C GLU A 209 -4.11 -13.76 20.08
N THR A 210 -3.30 -14.82 19.95
CA THR A 210 -1.85 -14.73 19.74
C THR A 210 -1.42 -15.69 18.64
N PHE A 211 -0.49 -15.24 17.79
CA PHE A 211 0.09 -16.05 16.73
C PHE A 211 1.59 -15.80 16.64
N LYS A 212 2.38 -16.87 16.66
CA LYS A 212 3.82 -16.77 16.41
C LYS A 212 4.04 -16.85 14.91
N ALA A 213 4.57 -15.79 14.32
CA ALA A 213 4.88 -15.75 12.90
C ALA A 213 5.83 -16.90 12.56
N ARG A 214 5.47 -17.69 11.55
CA ARG A 214 6.34 -18.73 11.01
C ARG A 214 7.56 -18.05 10.41
N THR A 215 8.73 -18.68 10.42
CA THR A 215 9.91 -18.17 9.71
C THR A 215 10.26 -19.16 8.62
N ASP A 216 10.83 -18.66 7.52
CA ASP A 216 11.33 -19.56 6.48
C ASP A 216 12.40 -20.49 7.06
N SER A 217 12.31 -21.79 6.78
CA SER A 217 13.23 -22.79 7.34
C SER A 217 14.66 -22.69 6.77
N TYR A 218 14.83 -22.06 5.60
CA TYR A 218 16.10 -21.93 4.93
C TYR A 218 16.79 -20.60 5.24
N THR A 219 16.04 -19.50 5.32
CA THR A 219 16.61 -18.17 5.58
C THR A 219 16.42 -17.69 7.02
N GLY A 220 15.43 -18.21 7.75
CA GLY A 220 15.04 -17.70 9.07
C GLY A 220 14.31 -16.35 9.01
N ASP A 221 14.06 -15.83 7.80
CA ASP A 221 13.42 -14.55 7.57
C ASP A 221 11.89 -14.68 7.50
N LEU A 222 11.23 -13.53 7.58
CA LEU A 222 9.82 -13.39 7.28
C LEU A 222 9.58 -13.46 5.76
N ASN A 223 8.54 -14.20 5.36
CA ASN A 223 8.03 -14.33 4.01
C ASN A 223 6.51 -14.14 4.01
N ASN A 224 5.90 -14.03 2.82
CA ASN A 224 4.48 -13.67 2.68
C ASN A 224 3.49 -14.64 3.36
N ARG A 225 3.90 -15.86 3.74
CA ARG A 225 3.05 -16.86 4.42
C ARG A 225 3.27 -16.91 5.92
N CYS A 226 4.20 -16.11 6.44
CA CYS A 226 4.62 -16.17 7.83
C CYS A 226 3.53 -15.75 8.82
N ALA A 227 2.54 -14.98 8.38
CA ALA A 227 1.40 -14.55 9.18
C ALA A 227 0.14 -15.42 9.01
N GLU A 228 0.12 -16.38 8.05
CA GLU A 228 -1.08 -17.17 7.73
C GLU A 228 -1.46 -18.12 8.88
N PHE A 229 -2.40 -17.68 9.72
CA PHE A 229 -2.86 -18.44 10.89
C PHE A 229 -3.96 -19.48 10.57
N TRP A 230 -4.59 -19.40 9.39
CA TRP A 230 -5.68 -20.32 8.99
C TRP A 230 -5.23 -21.39 7.98
N HIS A 231 -4.03 -21.28 7.42
CA HIS A 231 -3.41 -22.34 6.61
C HIS A 231 -2.65 -23.30 7.53
N GLU A 232 -3.41 -24.03 8.35
CA GLU A 232 -3.02 -25.37 8.80
C GLU A 232 -3.73 -26.37 7.89
N LYS A 233 -3.12 -26.62 6.72
CA LYS A 233 -3.41 -27.82 5.96
C LYS A 233 -2.27 -28.81 6.13
N THR A 234 -2.56 -29.81 6.96
CA THR A 234 -1.98 -31.17 7.04
C THR A 234 -0.57 -31.33 7.58
#